data_AF-A0A972E9A6-F1
#
_entry.id   AF-A0A972E9A6-F1
#
_cell.length_a   1.000
_cell.length_b   1.000
_cell.length_c   1.000
_cell.angle_alpha   90.00
_cell.angle_beta   90.00
_cell.angle_gamma   90.00
#
_symmetry.space_group_name_H-M   'P 1'
#
loop_
_entity.id
_entity.type
_entity.pdbx_description
1 polymer ?
#
loop_
_entity_poly.entity_id
_entity_poly.type
_entity_poly.pdbx_seq_one_letter_code
_entity_poly.pdbx_strand_id
1 'polypeptide(L)'
;MKKVLTLIAAFCMLAGALNGQELANFQRGGGRVVSPEIQNDSVTFRFRADYATYVRLSTSWTPQMEMRRGANNVWEVKIPCPRPEIYTYSFVVDGVSVNDPQNILVQRDGSRFLSMVIIPGERSENYVEANQRGTVSHPWYDSKILG
;
A
#
# COMPACT_ATOMS: atom_id res chain seq x y z
N MET A 1 -28.95 -44.18 -27.81
CA MET A 1 -27.56 -43.72 -28.01
C MET A 1 -27.46 -42.29 -28.56
N LYS A 2 -28.06 -41.98 -29.72
CA LYS A 2 -27.96 -40.63 -30.33
C LYS A 2 -28.42 -39.50 -29.40
N LYS A 3 -29.55 -39.65 -28.70
CA LYS A 3 -30.09 -38.66 -27.74
C LYS A 3 -29.21 -38.43 -26.51
N VAL A 4 -28.51 -39.46 -26.05
CA VAL A 4 -27.58 -39.38 -24.91
C VAL A 4 -26.33 -38.61 -25.32
N LEU A 5 -25.80 -38.87 -26.52
CA LEU A 5 -24.70 -38.07 -27.08
C LEU A 5 -25.07 -36.59 -27.26
N THR A 6 -26.32 -36.29 -27.66
CA THR A 6 -26.76 -34.90 -27.83
C THR A 6 -26.85 -34.16 -26.50
N LEU A 7 -27.32 -34.84 -25.45
CA LEU A 7 -27.37 -34.28 -24.09
C LEU A 7 -25.98 -34.03 -23.50
N ILE A 8 -25.03 -34.94 -23.73
CA ILE A 8 -23.64 -34.77 -23.29
C ILE A 8 -22.98 -33.60 -24.02
N ALA A 9 -23.18 -33.49 -25.34
CA ALA A 9 -22.64 -32.37 -26.13
C ALA A 9 -23.21 -31.02 -25.68
N ALA A 10 -24.51 -30.96 -25.38
CA ALA A 10 -25.16 -29.74 -24.86
C ALA A 10 -24.63 -29.37 -23.46
N PHE A 11 -24.40 -30.36 -22.59
CA PHE A 11 -23.82 -30.13 -21.25
C PHE A 11 -22.37 -29.65 -21.31
N CYS A 12 -21.55 -30.19 -22.21
CA CYS A 12 -20.18 -29.72 -22.44
C CYS A 12 -20.14 -28.29 -23.00
N MET A 13 -21.08 -27.90 -23.86
CA MET A 13 -21.19 -26.52 -24.36
C MET A 13 -21.64 -25.54 -23.27
N LEU A 14 -22.52 -25.97 -22.35
CA LEU A 14 -22.90 -25.15 -21.20
C LEU A 14 -21.73 -24.97 -20.21
N ALA A 15 -20.90 -26.02 -20.02
CA ALA A 15 -19.73 -25.96 -19.13
C ALA A 15 -18.62 -25.04 -19.69
N GLY A 16 -18.42 -24.97 -21.00
CA GLY A 16 -17.45 -24.06 -21.63
C GLY A 16 -17.85 -22.58 -21.60
N ALA A 17 -19.13 -22.28 -21.37
CA ALA A 17 -19.64 -20.91 -21.21
C ALA A 17 -19.55 -20.39 -19.76
N LEU A 18 -19.26 -21.27 -18.80
CA LEU A 18 -18.97 -20.91 -17.40
C LEU A 18 -17.50 -20.48 -17.25
N ASN A 19 -17.06 -19.53 -18.06
CA ASN A 19 -15.95 -18.69 -17.61
C ASN A 19 -16.53 -17.83 -16.51
N GLY A 20 -16.31 -18.21 -15.25
CA GLY A 20 -16.52 -17.29 -14.14
C GLY A 20 -15.86 -15.98 -14.51
N GLN A 21 -16.59 -14.87 -14.41
CA GLN A 21 -16.01 -13.55 -14.60
C GLN A 21 -14.97 -13.35 -13.49
N GLU A 22 -13.74 -13.81 -13.73
CA GLU A 22 -12.60 -13.33 -12.97
C GLU A 22 -12.60 -11.81 -13.13
N LEU A 23 -12.56 -11.11 -12.01
CA LEU A 23 -12.42 -9.67 -12.01
C LEU A 23 -11.15 -9.33 -12.82
N ALA A 24 -11.34 -8.86 -14.06
CA ALA A 24 -10.26 -8.36 -14.92
C ALA A 24 -9.44 -7.24 -14.25
N ASN A 25 -9.94 -6.70 -13.14
CA ASN A 25 -9.26 -5.78 -12.24
C ASN A 25 -7.96 -6.38 -11.65
N PHE A 26 -7.85 -7.71 -11.47
CA PHE A 26 -6.61 -8.35 -11.04
C PHE A 26 -5.64 -8.62 -12.20
N GLN A 27 -6.13 -8.63 -13.44
CA GLN A 27 -5.34 -8.82 -14.67
C GLN A 27 -4.84 -7.51 -15.29
N ARG A 28 -5.11 -6.33 -14.70
CA ARG A 28 -4.47 -5.06 -15.12
C ARG A 28 -2.99 -5.01 -14.72
N GLY A 29 -2.19 -5.89 -15.32
CA GLY A 29 -0.99 -5.65 -16.12
C GLY A 29 0.21 -4.86 -15.59
N GLY A 30 0.09 -4.10 -14.51
CA GLY A 30 1.25 -3.49 -13.90
C GLY A 30 1.62 -4.30 -12.68
N GLY A 31 2.80 -4.91 -12.69
CA GLY A 31 3.33 -5.69 -11.58
C GLY A 31 3.23 -4.98 -10.22
N ARG A 32 3.35 -5.75 -9.14
CA ARG A 32 3.27 -5.27 -7.76
C ARG A 32 4.16 -4.03 -7.58
N VAL A 33 3.58 -2.91 -7.15
CA VAL A 33 4.32 -1.70 -6.81
C VAL A 33 4.80 -1.84 -5.37
N VAL A 34 6.11 -1.75 -5.15
CA VAL A 34 6.69 -1.72 -3.80
C VAL A 34 6.96 -0.28 -3.42
N SER A 35 6.35 0.16 -2.33
CA SER A 35 6.52 1.50 -1.75
C SER A 35 6.23 1.48 -0.25
N PRO A 36 7.05 2.12 0.59
CA PRO A 36 8.38 2.66 0.28
C PRO A 36 9.39 1.50 0.16
N GLU A 37 10.44 1.67 -0.65
CA GLU A 37 11.54 0.70 -0.78
C GLU A 37 12.85 1.32 -0.30
N ILE A 38 13.38 0.81 0.81
CA ILE A 38 14.69 1.22 1.34
C ILE A 38 15.77 0.34 0.72
N GLN A 39 16.76 0.96 0.09
CA GLN A 39 17.92 0.29 -0.47
C GLN A 39 19.18 1.13 -0.23
N ASN A 40 20.15 0.54 0.47
CA ASN A 40 21.37 1.23 0.91
C ASN A 40 21.00 2.53 1.66
N ASP A 41 21.62 3.65 1.28
CA ASP A 41 21.40 4.96 1.90
C ASP A 41 20.26 5.76 1.23
N SER A 42 19.31 5.07 0.60
CA SER A 42 18.23 5.71 -0.14
C SER A 42 16.89 5.02 0.05
N VAL A 43 15.83 5.81 -0.07
CA VAL A 43 14.45 5.32 -0.07
C VAL A 43 13.78 5.75 -1.37
N THR A 44 13.09 4.80 -2.01
CA THR A 44 12.33 5.01 -3.24
C THR A 44 10.85 4.92 -2.93
N PHE A 45 10.11 5.96 -3.29
CA PHE A 45 8.66 6.03 -3.15
C PHE A 45 8.01 5.84 -4.51
N ARG A 46 6.95 5.02 -4.56
CA ARG A 46 6.24 4.72 -5.79
C ARG A 46 4.73 4.80 -5.61
N PHE A 47 4.06 5.42 -6.56
CA PHE A 47 2.60 5.57 -6.53
C PHE A 47 2.01 5.34 -7.92
N ARG A 48 1.10 4.38 -8.07
CA ARG A 48 0.41 4.17 -9.36
C ARG A 48 -0.79 5.09 -9.48
N ALA A 49 -0.80 5.89 -10.54
CA ALA A 49 -1.95 6.72 -10.89
C ALA A 49 -2.06 6.89 -12.41
N ASP A 50 -3.08 6.26 -13.00
CA ASP A 50 -3.30 6.20 -14.45
C ASP A 50 -3.66 7.56 -15.06
N TYR A 51 -4.29 8.43 -14.28
CA TYR A 51 -4.87 9.69 -14.76
C TYR A 51 -4.37 10.93 -13.99
N ALA A 52 -3.43 10.76 -13.06
CA ALA A 52 -2.89 11.91 -12.34
C ALA A 52 -2.15 12.85 -13.28
N THR A 53 -2.30 14.16 -13.07
CA THR A 53 -1.55 15.19 -13.81
C THR A 53 -0.20 15.44 -13.15
N TYR A 54 -0.15 15.45 -11.82
CA TYR A 54 1.08 15.49 -11.06
C TYR A 54 0.95 14.70 -9.75
N VAL A 55 2.09 14.19 -9.29
CA VAL A 55 2.22 13.57 -7.97
C VAL A 55 3.44 14.16 -7.29
N ARG A 56 3.28 14.55 -6.02
CA ARG A 56 4.38 14.99 -5.17
C ARG A 56 4.50 14.09 -3.96
N LEU A 57 5.72 13.97 -3.44
CA LEU A 57 6.00 13.36 -2.15
C LEU A 57 6.08 14.47 -1.09
N SER A 58 5.32 14.31 0.00
CA SER A 58 5.42 15.14 1.21
C SER A 58 5.96 14.26 2.34
N THR A 59 7.08 14.65 2.94
CA THR A 59 7.71 13.90 4.04
C THR A 59 7.89 14.80 5.25
N SER A 60 8.10 14.20 6.43
CA SER A 60 8.40 14.97 7.65
C SER A 60 9.83 15.51 7.73
N TRP A 61 10.73 15.14 6.80
CA TRP A 61 12.17 15.50 6.86
C TRP A 61 12.72 16.21 5.64
N THR A 62 11.95 16.30 4.54
CA THR A 62 12.31 17.06 3.35
C THR A 62 11.19 18.02 2.96
N PRO A 63 11.49 19.10 2.24
CA PRO A 63 10.48 19.81 1.49
C PRO A 63 9.72 18.87 0.54
N GLN A 64 8.53 19.30 0.12
CA GLN A 64 7.73 18.58 -0.86
C GLN A 64 8.46 18.48 -2.20
N MET A 65 8.44 17.30 -2.83
CA MET A 65 9.18 17.02 -4.06
C MET A 65 8.27 16.50 -5.16
N GLU A 66 8.45 16.99 -6.38
CA GLU A 66 7.78 16.45 -7.58
C GLU A 66 8.27 15.02 -7.86
N MET A 67 7.34 14.11 -8.12
CA MET A 67 7.64 12.75 -8.56
C MET A 67 7.64 12.68 -10.08
N ARG A 68 8.42 11.77 -10.66
CA ARG A 68 8.49 11.58 -12.11
C ARG A 68 7.59 10.41 -12.50
N ARG A 69 6.73 10.62 -13.51
CA ARG A 69 5.91 9.55 -14.07
C ARG A 69 6.80 8.61 -14.90
N GLY A 70 6.87 7.35 -14.50
CA GLY A 70 7.59 6.28 -15.18
C GLY A 70 6.66 5.36 -15.99
N ALA A 71 7.15 4.15 -16.27
CA ALA A 71 6.39 3.13 -16.98
C ALA A 71 5.14 2.68 -16.18
N ASN A 72 4.13 2.15 -16.87
CA ASN A 72 2.90 1.62 -16.27
C ASN A 72 2.20 2.61 -15.31
N ASN A 73 2.32 3.91 -15.59
CA ASN A 73 1.73 4.99 -14.80
C ASN A 73 2.17 5.01 -13.33
N VAL A 74 3.38 4.52 -13.05
CA VAL A 74 3.97 4.57 -11.71
C VAL A 74 4.81 5.83 -11.58
N TRP A 75 4.43 6.69 -10.65
CA TRP A 75 5.17 7.87 -10.25
C TRP A 75 6.26 7.46 -9.27
N GLU A 76 7.49 7.93 -9.45
CA GLU A 76 8.63 7.56 -8.64
C GLU A 76 9.45 8.79 -8.20
N VAL A 77 9.95 8.74 -6.97
CA VAL A 77 11.05 9.60 -6.51
C VAL A 77 11.97 8.79 -5.60
N LYS A 78 13.28 8.96 -5.78
CA LYS A 78 14.31 8.37 -4.94
C LYS A 78 15.04 9.47 -4.21
N ILE A 79 15.16 9.34 -2.89
CA ILE A 79 15.80 10.35 -2.03
C ILE A 79 16.79 9.69 -1.06
N PRO A 80 17.81 10.44 -0.59
CA PRO A 80 18.68 9.96 0.48
C PRO A 80 17.88 9.65 1.76
N CYS A 81 18.28 8.59 2.45
CA CYS A 81 17.75 8.28 3.77
C CYS A 81 18.12 9.39 4.77
N PRO A 82 17.18 9.85 5.62
CA PRO A 82 17.53 10.67 6.77
C PRO A 82 18.23 9.83 7.85
N ARG A 83 18.54 10.44 8.99
CA ARG A 83 19.10 9.71 10.15
C ARG A 83 18.15 8.57 10.58
N PRO A 84 18.66 7.46 11.15
CA PRO A 84 17.81 6.38 11.65
C PRO A 84 16.78 6.87 12.68
N GLU A 85 15.51 6.77 12.33
CA GLU A 85 14.33 7.20 13.11
C GLU A 85 13.05 6.74 12.38
N ILE A 86 11.89 6.89 13.01
CA ILE A 86 10.58 6.78 12.36
C ILE A 86 10.15 8.11 11.72
N TYR A 87 9.67 8.05 10.49
CA TYR A 87 9.20 9.22 9.76
C TYR A 87 7.82 8.99 9.15
N THR A 88 7.08 10.09 8.95
CA THR A 88 5.79 10.08 8.28
C THR A 88 5.88 10.72 6.90
N TYR A 89 5.03 10.27 5.99
CA TYR A 89 4.93 10.81 4.64
C TYR A 89 3.52 10.63 4.07
N SER A 90 3.23 11.38 3.00
CA SER A 90 2.06 11.20 2.16
C SER A 90 2.39 11.56 0.70
N PHE A 91 1.55 11.10 -0.22
CA PHE A 91 1.53 11.60 -1.59
C PHE A 91 0.56 12.76 -1.71
N VAL A 92 0.88 13.73 -2.56
CA VAL A 92 -0.06 14.77 -3.00
C VAL A 92 -0.35 14.51 -4.47
N VAL A 93 -1.55 14.03 -4.77
CA VAL A 93 -2.01 13.63 -6.10
C VAL A 93 -3.02 14.66 -6.57
N ASP A 94 -2.67 15.43 -7.60
CA ASP A 94 -3.51 16.52 -8.12
C ASP A 94 -4.06 17.47 -7.03
N GLY A 95 -3.27 17.70 -5.97
CA GLY A 95 -3.58 18.61 -4.87
C GLY A 95 -4.22 17.94 -3.66
N VAL A 96 -4.53 16.66 -3.72
CA VAL A 96 -5.15 15.89 -2.62
C VAL A 96 -4.08 15.05 -1.91
N SER A 97 -4.03 15.11 -0.57
CA SER A 97 -3.15 14.25 0.22
C SER A 97 -3.71 12.82 0.29
N VAL A 98 -2.88 11.85 -0.07
CA VAL A 98 -3.23 10.42 -0.14
C VAL A 98 -2.15 9.63 0.60
N ASN A 99 -2.56 8.67 1.43
CA ASN A 99 -1.64 7.71 2.04
C ASN A 99 -1.12 6.72 1.00
N ASP A 100 0.03 6.12 1.27
CA ASP A 100 0.58 5.07 0.41
C ASP A 100 -0.27 3.80 0.49
N PRO A 101 -0.98 3.41 -0.58
CA PRO A 101 -1.85 2.23 -0.57
C PRO A 101 -1.06 0.91 -0.54
N GLN A 102 0.26 0.95 -0.75
CA GLN A 102 1.13 -0.23 -0.71
C GLN A 102 1.85 -0.39 0.63
N ASN A 103 1.74 0.59 1.52
CA ASN A 103 2.40 0.58 2.82
C ASN A 103 1.40 0.32 3.95
N ILE A 104 1.61 -0.78 4.67
CA ILE A 104 0.80 -1.16 5.82
C ILE A 104 1.14 -0.39 7.10
N LEU A 105 2.33 0.25 7.15
CA LEU A 105 2.77 1.01 8.32
C LEU A 105 2.10 2.38 8.29
N VAL A 106 1.08 2.54 9.14
CA VAL A 106 0.28 3.77 9.22
C VAL A 106 0.15 4.22 10.69
N GLN A 107 0.47 5.48 10.96
CA GLN A 107 0.19 6.14 12.23
C GLN A 107 -1.19 6.75 12.21
N ARG A 108 -1.92 6.64 13.33
CA ARG A 108 -3.14 7.43 13.56
C ARG A 108 -2.81 8.61 14.48
N ASP A 109 -3.09 9.82 14.01
CA ASP A 109 -3.00 11.08 14.75
C ASP A 109 -4.38 11.74 14.80
N GLY A 110 -5.12 11.48 15.89
CA GLY A 110 -6.51 11.90 16.02
C GLY A 110 -7.42 11.31 14.93
N SER A 111 -7.86 12.14 14.00
CA SER A 111 -8.64 11.75 12.82
C SER A 111 -7.81 11.49 11.57
N ARG A 112 -6.51 11.82 11.60
CA ARG A 112 -5.59 11.68 10.46
C ARG A 112 -4.91 10.32 10.50
N PHE A 113 -4.67 9.77 9.31
CA PHE A 113 -3.84 8.60 9.10
C PHE A 113 -2.64 9.01 8.24
N LEU A 114 -1.44 8.57 8.62
CA LEU A 114 -0.19 8.98 7.99
C LEU A 114 0.63 7.73 7.68
N SER A 115 1.05 7.54 6.43
CA SER A 115 2.00 6.48 6.09
C SER A 115 3.34 6.72 6.80
N MET A 116 3.96 5.64 7.26
CA MET A 116 5.22 5.68 8.01
C MET A 116 6.33 4.92 7.30
N VAL A 117 7.56 5.35 7.50
CA VAL A 117 8.76 4.60 7.14
C VAL A 117 9.71 4.59 8.34
N ILE A 118 10.25 3.41 8.66
CA ILE A 118 11.28 3.25 9.70
C ILE A 118 12.61 3.14 8.98
N ILE A 119 13.50 4.11 9.20
CA ILE A 119 14.85 4.08 8.63
C ILE A 119 15.74 3.27 9.58
N PRO A 120 16.33 2.15 9.13
CA PRO A 120 17.08 1.26 10.01
C PRO A 120 18.39 1.88 10.50
N GLY A 121 18.75 1.59 11.74
CA GLY A 121 20.01 1.94 12.39
C GLY A 121 19.90 1.82 13.91
N GLU A 122 21.01 2.07 14.63
CA GLU A 122 21.10 1.89 16.09
C GLU A 122 19.93 2.54 16.84
N ARG A 123 19.56 3.77 16.47
CA ARG A 123 18.49 4.51 17.13
C ARG A 123 17.09 3.93 16.92
N SER A 124 16.86 3.23 15.80
CA SER A 124 15.56 2.66 15.43
C SER A 124 15.48 1.14 15.58
N GLU A 125 16.55 0.51 16.10
CA GLU A 125 16.68 -0.95 16.21
C GLU A 125 15.55 -1.59 17.02
N ASN A 126 14.97 -0.85 17.96
CA ASN A 126 13.91 -1.33 18.86
C ASN A 126 12.49 -0.99 18.38
N TYR A 127 12.33 -0.39 17.19
CA TYR A 127 11.01 -0.03 16.64
C TYR A 127 10.39 -1.13 15.78
N VAL A 128 11.19 -2.15 15.45
CA VAL A 128 10.78 -3.27 14.61
C VAL A 128 10.20 -4.40 15.45
N GLU A 129 9.69 -5.41 14.77
CA GLU A 129 9.05 -6.56 15.40
C GLU A 129 10.03 -7.32 16.33
N ALA A 130 9.66 -7.47 17.60
CA ALA A 130 10.46 -8.16 18.59
C ALA A 130 10.30 -9.69 18.52
N ASN A 131 11.36 -10.42 18.88
CA ASN A 131 11.37 -11.88 18.96
C ASN A 131 10.51 -12.42 20.11
N GLN A 132 10.41 -11.66 21.21
CA GLN A 132 9.53 -11.95 22.34
C GLN A 132 8.40 -10.93 22.37
N ARG A 133 7.15 -11.39 22.44
CA ARG A 133 5.97 -10.53 22.32
C ARG A 133 5.13 -10.61 23.58
N GLY A 134 4.88 -9.46 24.19
CA GLY A 134 3.87 -9.32 25.24
C GLY A 134 2.47 -9.19 24.67
N THR A 135 1.46 -9.17 25.55
CA THR A 135 0.06 -8.95 25.17
C THR A 135 -0.29 -7.46 25.27
N VAL A 136 -0.85 -6.90 24.20
CA VAL A 136 -1.52 -5.60 24.23
C VAL A 136 -3.03 -5.83 24.32
N SER A 137 -3.65 -5.37 25.40
CA SER A 137 -5.10 -5.49 25.62
C SER A 137 -5.76 -4.12 25.65
N HIS A 138 -6.93 -4.00 25.02
CA HIS A 138 -7.77 -2.80 25.05
C HIS A 138 -9.09 -3.11 25.79
N PRO A 139 -9.06 -3.24 27.14
CA PRO A 139 -10.26 -3.52 27.92
C PRO A 139 -11.15 -2.28 28.03
N TRP A 140 -12.46 -2.50 28.06
CA TRP A 140 -13.41 -1.50 28.50
C TRP A 140 -13.47 -1.47 30.04
N TYR A 141 -13.67 -0.30 30.63
CA TYR A 141 -13.88 -0.14 32.07
C TYR A 141 -14.87 0.99 32.34
N ASP A 142 -15.63 0.86 33.42
CA ASP A 142 -16.59 1.89 33.86
C ASP A 142 -15.87 2.98 34.66
N SER A 143 -16.09 4.25 34.30
CA SER A 143 -15.48 5.39 34.97
C SER A 143 -16.46 6.12 35.86
N LYS A 144 -16.35 5.95 37.18
CA LYS A 144 -17.24 6.61 38.17
C LYS A 144 -17.25 8.14 38.08
N ILE A 145 -16.22 8.75 37.51
CA ILE A 145 -16.10 10.21 37.34
C ILE A 145 -16.76 10.67 36.04
N LEU A 146 -16.72 9.86 34.98
CA LEU A 146 -17.23 10.24 33.65
C LEU A 146 -18.68 9.77 33.40
N GLY A 147 -19.20 8.85 34.22
CA GLY A 147 -20.51 8.21 34.04
C GLY A 147 -20.43 7.03 33.07
#